data_AF-A0A8S3YYM2-F1
#
_entry.id   AF-A0A8S3YYM2-F1
#
_cell.length_a   1.000
_cell.length_b   1.000
_cell.length_c   1.000
_cell.angle_alpha   90.00
_cell.angle_beta   90.00
_cell.angle_gamma   90.00
#
_symmetry.space_group_name_H-M   'P 1'
#
loop_
_entity.id
_entity.type
_entity.pdbx_description
1 polymer ?
#
loop_
_entity_poly.entity_id
_entity_poly.type
_entity_poly.pdbx_seq_one_letter_code
_entity_poly.pdbx_strand_id
1 'polypeptide(L)'
;MTHAESSEVCYKALMKLISVSDELSDFLEASRKRDLSYTSPPTGSQSKVTEQLPKQFHAELLASPEAVHSRKTSLTQVPKKASSLSPPETRGPLSYALPAAPNPQPFSHFVNLVLCGLQPGQGRTGVMATVLIDNPAGATPLSLEALIYNVQCVFGLRGTNIRLYYDSAFAKEVAADLDTRCLFQAAIFVSPYILPGVAKRLLNTLRQPLCRYINVVSRDRTGTLLLENPCDDVLTWSEVLAQASAILGMSARDIRLSRTRDSTGLLHFDDGSNLLSLHGSTIFVL
;
A
#
# COMPACT_ATOMS: atom_id res chain seq x y z
N MET A 1 -27.60 -15.69 6.13
CA MET A 1 -26.59 -15.34 7.14
C MET A 1 -26.95 -13.98 7.69
N THR A 2 -27.51 -13.97 8.88
CA THR A 2 -28.07 -12.77 9.53
C THR A 2 -26.96 -11.96 10.20
N HIS A 3 -27.09 -10.63 10.21
CA HIS A 3 -26.14 -9.66 10.77
C HIS A 3 -25.55 -10.02 12.16
N ALA A 4 -26.25 -10.83 12.96
CA ALA A 4 -25.82 -11.30 14.28
C ALA A 4 -24.63 -12.30 14.26
N GLU A 5 -24.48 -13.10 13.21
CA GLU A 5 -23.36 -14.07 13.11
C GLU A 5 -22.02 -13.37 12.85
N SER A 6 -22.05 -12.20 12.20
CA SER A 6 -20.84 -11.42 11.89
C SER A 6 -20.29 -10.69 13.12
N SER A 7 -21.13 -10.26 14.06
CA SER A 7 -20.69 -9.60 15.29
C SER A 7 -19.99 -10.56 16.25
N GLU A 8 -20.42 -11.82 16.31
CA GLU A 8 -19.82 -12.82 17.19
C GLU A 8 -18.42 -13.24 16.70
N VAL A 9 -18.25 -13.33 15.38
CA VAL A 9 -16.94 -13.60 14.75
C VAL A 9 -15.97 -12.44 15.01
N CYS A 10 -16.42 -11.19 14.87
CA CYS A 10 -15.60 -10.02 15.19
C CYS A 10 -15.22 -9.97 16.68
N TYR A 11 -16.16 -10.26 17.59
CA TYR A 11 -15.88 -10.30 19.03
C TYR A 11 -14.88 -11.40 19.39
N LYS A 12 -15.03 -12.61 18.83
CA LYS A 12 -14.09 -13.72 19.03
C LYS A 12 -12.69 -13.41 18.48
N ALA A 13 -12.60 -12.72 17.34
CA ALA A 13 -11.33 -12.29 16.76
C ALA A 13 -10.64 -11.22 17.63
N LEU A 14 -11.40 -10.25 18.14
CA LEU A 14 -10.90 -9.20 19.04
C LEU A 14 -10.34 -9.81 20.34
N MET A 15 -11.06 -10.75 20.96
CA MET A 15 -10.63 -11.40 22.19
C MET A 15 -9.36 -12.25 22.00
N LYS A 16 -9.21 -12.91 20.85
CA LYS A 16 -7.95 -13.62 20.52
C LYS A 16 -6.78 -12.65 20.38
N LEU A 17 -7.00 -11.48 19.77
CA LEU A 17 -5.95 -10.49 19.60
C LEU A 17 -5.48 -9.92 20.95
N ILE A 18 -6.41 -9.67 21.87
CA ILE A 18 -6.10 -9.23 23.24
C ILE A 18 -5.26 -10.30 23.96
N SER A 19 -5.66 -11.57 23.89
CA SER A 19 -4.89 -12.69 24.49
C SER A 19 -3.46 -12.76 23.97
N VAL A 20 -3.26 -12.63 22.65
CA VAL A 20 -1.92 -12.65 22.04
C VAL A 20 -1.08 -11.44 22.48
N SER A 21 -1.72 -10.27 22.66
CA SER A 21 -1.05 -9.07 23.17
C SER A 21 -0.57 -9.24 24.61
N ASP A 22 -1.38 -9.88 25.45
CA ASP A 22 -1.03 -10.16 26.85
C ASP A 22 0.12 -11.18 26.94
N GLU A 23 0.07 -12.26 26.15
CA GLU A 23 1.15 -13.25 26.07
C GLU A 23 2.48 -12.64 25.59
N LEU A 24 2.45 -11.72 24.64
CA LEU A 24 3.64 -10.99 24.18
C LEU A 24 4.19 -10.05 25.25
N SER A 25 3.32 -9.41 26.02
CA SER A 25 3.71 -8.54 27.13
C SER A 25 4.41 -9.34 28.23
N ASP A 26 3.84 -10.49 28.61
CA ASP A 26 4.42 -11.41 29.58
C ASP A 26 5.77 -11.96 29.10
N PHE A 27 5.88 -12.32 27.81
CA PHE A 27 7.13 -12.78 27.23
C PHE A 27 8.23 -11.71 27.26
N LEU A 28 7.89 -10.45 26.96
CA LEU A 28 8.84 -9.33 27.00
C LEU A 28 9.29 -9.03 28.43
N GLU A 29 8.38 -9.08 29.41
CA GLU A 29 8.74 -8.93 30.83
C GLU A 29 9.60 -10.09 31.34
N ALA A 30 9.29 -11.33 30.93
CA ALA A 30 10.08 -12.50 31.27
C ALA A 30 11.48 -12.45 30.64
N SER A 31 11.59 -11.93 29.42
CA SER A 31 12.88 -11.74 28.73
C SER A 31 13.70 -10.63 29.37
N ARG A 32 13.07 -9.55 29.84
CA ARG A 32 13.73 -8.45 30.56
C ARG A 32 14.26 -8.86 31.93
N LYS A 33 13.67 -9.88 32.57
CA LYS A 33 14.18 -10.46 33.82
C LYS A 33 15.37 -11.42 33.60
N ARG A 34 15.71 -11.77 32.36
CA ARG A 34 16.86 -12.62 32.01
C ARG A 34 18.02 -11.79 31.45
N ASP A 35 18.45 -10.76 32.15
CA ASP A 35 19.76 -10.16 31.90
C ASP A 35 20.85 -10.84 32.75
N LEU A 36 21.60 -11.71 32.07
CA LEU A 36 23.07 -11.81 32.07
C LEU A 36 23.79 -11.87 33.43
N SER A 37 23.82 -13.05 34.07
CA SER A 37 24.96 -13.40 34.93
C SER A 37 26.14 -13.83 34.05
N TYR A 38 26.94 -12.88 33.59
CA TYR A 38 28.26 -13.17 33.05
C TYR A 38 29.18 -13.57 34.22
N THR A 39 29.37 -14.87 34.44
CA THR A 39 30.53 -15.35 35.18
C THR A 39 31.73 -15.33 34.24
N SER A 40 32.71 -14.49 34.52
CA SER A 40 33.99 -14.44 33.80
C SER A 40 34.67 -15.81 33.81
N PRO A 41 35.19 -16.32 32.69
CA PRO A 41 35.99 -17.54 32.69
C PRO A 41 37.40 -17.25 33.26
N PRO A 42 38.00 -18.16 34.04
CA PRO A 42 39.34 -18.01 34.55
C PRO A 42 40.39 -18.17 33.44
N THR A 43 41.38 -17.29 33.50
CA THR A 43 42.54 -17.22 32.63
C THR A 43 43.40 -18.48 32.74
N GLY A 44 43.70 -19.11 31.60
CA GLY A 44 44.81 -20.03 31.45
C GLY A 44 44.40 -21.46 31.10
N SER A 45 44.62 -21.83 29.84
CA SER A 45 45.27 -23.08 29.38
C SER A 45 44.99 -23.27 27.89
N GLN A 46 46.04 -23.40 27.10
CA GLN A 46 45.96 -23.88 25.73
C GLN A 46 45.42 -25.32 25.70
N SER A 47 44.55 -25.65 24.75
CA SER A 47 44.45 -27.00 24.18
C SER A 47 43.73 -26.98 22.84
N LYS A 48 44.39 -27.56 21.83
CA LYS A 48 43.81 -27.98 20.56
C LYS A 48 42.74 -29.05 20.81
N VAL A 49 41.55 -28.91 20.25
CA VAL A 49 40.62 -30.04 20.02
C VAL A 49 39.89 -29.83 18.68
N THR A 50 40.04 -30.85 17.84
CA THR A 50 39.38 -31.12 16.55
C THR A 50 37.93 -31.57 16.78
N GLU A 51 37.16 -31.72 15.68
CA GLU A 51 35.84 -32.39 15.59
C GLU A 51 34.62 -31.51 15.97
N GLN A 52 33.46 -31.58 15.33
CA GLN A 52 32.93 -32.43 14.26
C GLN A 52 31.64 -31.76 13.75
N LEU A 53 31.35 -31.93 12.47
CA LEU A 53 30.03 -31.65 11.86
C LEU A 53 29.01 -32.72 12.30
N PRO A 54 27.71 -32.40 12.37
CA PRO A 54 26.69 -33.37 11.98
C PRO A 54 26.11 -33.02 10.60
N LYS A 55 26.33 -33.94 9.66
CA LYS A 55 25.56 -34.08 8.42
C LYS A 55 24.24 -34.79 8.74
N GLN A 56 23.15 -34.36 8.09
CA GLN A 56 21.89 -35.06 7.74
C GLN A 56 20.78 -33.99 7.81
N PHE A 57 20.15 -33.59 6.70
CA PHE A 57 19.18 -34.41 5.97
C PHE A 57 19.32 -34.31 4.45
N HIS A 58 18.99 -35.45 3.82
CA HIS A 58 19.11 -35.75 2.40
C HIS A 58 18.14 -34.97 1.50
N ALA A 59 18.61 -34.80 0.27
CA ALA A 59 17.87 -34.39 -0.91
C ALA A 59 16.89 -35.48 -1.38
N GLU A 60 15.74 -35.07 -1.88
CA GLU A 60 15.04 -35.73 -3.01
C GLU A 60 13.83 -34.88 -3.42
N LEU A 61 13.90 -34.18 -4.56
CA LEU A 61 12.81 -34.06 -5.53
C LEU A 61 13.30 -33.36 -6.81
N LEU A 62 14.00 -34.11 -7.65
CA LEU A 62 14.16 -33.83 -9.07
C LEU A 62 13.88 -35.12 -9.81
N ALA A 63 12.72 -35.21 -10.47
CA ALA A 63 12.52 -35.99 -11.69
C ALA A 63 11.14 -35.69 -12.29
N SER A 64 11.15 -35.02 -13.44
CA SER A 64 10.20 -35.33 -14.53
C SER A 64 10.85 -36.45 -15.37
N PRO A 65 10.05 -37.32 -16.03
CA PRO A 65 10.22 -37.38 -17.48
C PRO A 65 8.92 -37.60 -18.28
N GLU A 66 9.06 -37.38 -19.58
CA GLU A 66 8.07 -37.36 -20.65
C GLU A 66 7.51 -38.73 -21.09
N ALA A 67 6.28 -38.67 -21.62
CA ALA A 67 5.74 -39.29 -22.84
C ALA A 67 5.48 -40.81 -23.00
N VAL A 68 4.42 -41.02 -23.82
CA VAL A 68 4.02 -42.16 -24.67
C VAL A 68 3.05 -43.19 -24.05
N HIS A 69 1.79 -43.16 -24.47
CA HIS A 69 1.22 -44.18 -25.38
C HIS A 69 -0.19 -43.85 -25.90
N SER A 70 -0.33 -44.06 -27.19
CA SER A 70 -1.50 -43.97 -28.07
C SER A 70 -2.67 -44.86 -27.67
N ARG A 71 -3.90 -44.36 -27.81
CA ARG A 71 -5.05 -45.18 -28.25
C ARG A 71 -5.94 -44.41 -29.23
N LYS A 72 -6.04 -44.97 -30.43
CA LYS A 72 -7.01 -44.66 -31.49
C LYS A 72 -8.37 -45.24 -31.10
N THR A 73 -9.44 -44.47 -31.28
CA THR A 73 -10.74 -44.99 -31.76
C THR A 73 -11.46 -43.91 -32.56
N SER A 74 -11.97 -44.33 -33.69
CA SER A 74 -12.46 -43.52 -34.81
C SER A 74 -13.97 -43.28 -34.73
N LEU A 75 -14.37 -42.08 -35.18
CA LEU A 75 -15.53 -41.78 -36.04
C LEU A 75 -16.92 -42.29 -35.64
N THR A 76 -17.79 -41.35 -35.24
CA THR A 76 -19.09 -41.14 -35.91
C THR A 76 -19.41 -39.64 -35.89
N GLN A 77 -19.73 -39.10 -37.06
CA GLN A 77 -19.95 -37.68 -37.33
C GLN A 77 -21.45 -37.34 -37.47
N VAL A 78 -21.82 -36.19 -36.89
CA VAL A 78 -22.73 -35.10 -37.42
C VAL A 78 -24.27 -35.34 -37.30
N PRO A 79 -25.12 -34.30 -37.02
CA PRO A 79 -24.92 -32.86 -37.32
C PRO A 79 -25.16 -31.79 -36.23
N LYS A 80 -24.35 -30.74 -36.38
CA LYS A 80 -24.61 -29.29 -36.28
C LYS A 80 -25.92 -28.82 -35.61
N LYS A 81 -25.77 -28.08 -34.50
CA LYS A 81 -26.41 -26.76 -34.35
C LYS A 81 -25.54 -25.85 -33.47
N ALA A 82 -25.15 -24.72 -34.04
CA ALA A 82 -24.35 -23.70 -33.37
C ALA A 82 -25.19 -22.95 -32.35
N SER A 83 -24.69 -22.82 -31.12
CA SER A 83 -24.96 -21.68 -30.24
C SER A 83 -23.74 -21.52 -29.34
N SER A 84 -22.98 -20.48 -29.61
CA SER A 84 -21.76 -20.07 -28.94
C SER A 84 -22.01 -19.79 -27.46
N LEU A 85 -21.46 -20.64 -26.59
CA LEU A 85 -21.20 -20.31 -25.20
C LEU A 85 -20.01 -19.35 -25.15
N SER A 86 -20.26 -18.13 -24.70
CA SER A 86 -19.24 -17.14 -24.39
C SER A 86 -18.26 -17.69 -23.35
N PRO A 87 -16.95 -17.49 -23.51
CA PRO A 87 -15.99 -17.74 -22.43
C PRO A 87 -16.25 -16.78 -21.25
N PRO A 88 -15.84 -17.16 -20.02
CA PRO A 88 -16.02 -16.31 -18.85
C PRO A 88 -15.30 -14.97 -19.08
N GLU A 89 -16.02 -13.88 -18.82
CA GLU A 89 -15.55 -12.51 -18.97
C GLU A 89 -14.29 -12.29 -18.13
N THR A 90 -13.14 -12.36 -18.80
CA THR A 90 -11.90 -11.75 -18.34
C THR A 90 -12.18 -10.25 -18.17
N ARG A 91 -12.34 -9.80 -16.92
CA ARG A 91 -12.47 -8.38 -16.58
C ARG A 91 -11.33 -7.61 -17.26
N GLY A 92 -11.69 -6.76 -18.21
CA GLY A 92 -10.79 -5.90 -18.97
C GLY A 92 -10.04 -4.88 -18.11
N PRO A 93 -9.16 -4.07 -18.74
CA PRO A 93 -8.15 -3.28 -18.05
C PRO A 93 -8.78 -2.25 -17.10
N LEU A 94 -8.20 -2.15 -15.88
CA LEU A 94 -8.36 -1.08 -14.88
C LEU A 94 -9.03 0.19 -15.44
N SER A 95 -10.36 0.27 -15.29
CA SER A 95 -11.18 1.41 -15.71
C SER A 95 -11.24 2.45 -14.59
N TYR A 96 -10.09 2.89 -14.10
CA TYR A 96 -10.05 4.08 -13.26
C TYR A 96 -10.06 5.29 -14.18
N ALA A 97 -11.13 6.09 -14.12
CA ALA A 97 -11.19 7.36 -14.80
C ALA A 97 -10.28 8.34 -14.08
N LEU A 98 -9.20 8.76 -14.74
CA LEU A 98 -8.30 9.77 -14.19
C LEU A 98 -9.10 11.05 -13.88
N PRO A 99 -8.85 11.69 -12.73
CA PRO A 99 -9.46 12.97 -12.45
C PRO A 99 -8.96 14.02 -13.46
N ALA A 100 -9.81 14.97 -13.81
CA ALA A 100 -9.43 16.08 -14.67
C ALA A 100 -8.30 16.90 -14.04
N ALA A 101 -7.32 17.34 -14.83
CA ALA A 101 -6.17 18.10 -14.36
C ALA A 101 -6.63 19.35 -13.59
N PRO A 102 -6.43 19.40 -12.26
CA PRO A 102 -6.91 20.52 -11.46
C PRO A 102 -5.94 21.71 -11.53
N ASN A 103 -6.50 22.91 -11.35
CA ASN A 103 -5.78 24.13 -11.03
C ASN A 103 -6.43 24.71 -9.76
N PRO A 104 -5.71 24.92 -8.65
CA PRO A 104 -4.26 24.82 -8.44
C PRO A 104 -3.69 23.39 -8.44
N GLN A 105 -2.37 23.30 -8.60
CA GLN A 105 -1.59 22.07 -8.38
C GLN A 105 -1.48 21.72 -6.89
N PRO A 106 -1.11 20.46 -6.52
CA PRO A 106 -0.85 20.10 -5.14
C PRO A 106 0.26 20.98 -4.54
N PHE A 107 0.13 21.37 -3.28
CA PHE A 107 1.20 22.10 -2.57
C PHE A 107 2.39 21.20 -2.21
N SER A 108 2.12 19.94 -1.85
CA SER A 108 3.15 18.93 -1.60
C SER A 108 3.59 18.24 -2.89
N HIS A 109 4.88 17.91 -2.98
CA HIS A 109 5.41 17.00 -3.98
C HIS A 109 4.79 15.61 -3.80
N PHE A 110 4.63 14.90 -4.90
CA PHE A 110 4.00 13.58 -4.92
C PHE A 110 4.69 12.64 -5.90
N VAL A 111 4.45 11.35 -5.69
CA VAL A 111 4.81 10.26 -6.60
C VAL A 111 3.58 9.39 -6.84
N ASN A 112 3.39 8.95 -8.07
CA ASN A 112 2.32 8.03 -8.46
C ASN A 112 2.84 6.59 -8.39
N LEU A 113 1.99 5.68 -7.93
CA LEU A 113 2.33 4.28 -7.69
C LEU A 113 1.39 3.34 -8.43
N VAL A 114 1.94 2.21 -8.85
CA VAL A 114 1.22 1.16 -9.59
C VAL A 114 1.60 -0.18 -9.03
N LEU A 115 0.63 -0.90 -8.52
CA LEU A 115 0.82 -2.24 -8.05
C LEU A 115 0.88 -3.21 -9.24
N CYS A 116 1.95 -3.97 -9.35
CA CYS A 116 2.17 -4.92 -10.43
C CYS A 116 2.51 -6.30 -9.87
N GLY A 117 1.81 -7.34 -10.34
CA GLY A 117 2.03 -8.71 -9.87
C GLY A 117 1.63 -8.97 -8.42
N LEU A 118 0.98 -8.00 -7.78
CA LEU A 118 0.46 -8.07 -6.42
C LEU A 118 -1.02 -7.71 -6.42
N GLN A 119 -1.74 -8.27 -5.45
CA GLN A 119 -3.10 -7.86 -5.14
C GLN A 119 -3.07 -6.95 -3.91
N PRO A 120 -3.89 -5.89 -3.88
CA PRO A 120 -4.10 -5.11 -2.66
C PRO A 120 -4.57 -6.02 -1.51
N GLY A 121 -4.12 -5.72 -0.30
CA GLY A 121 -4.41 -6.50 0.90
C GLY A 121 -5.19 -5.71 1.96
N GLN A 122 -5.55 -6.38 3.06
CA GLN A 122 -6.12 -5.74 4.26
C GLN A 122 -7.38 -4.88 4.01
N GLY A 123 -8.22 -5.29 3.06
CA GLY A 123 -9.46 -4.58 2.69
C GLY A 123 -9.26 -3.44 1.68
N ARG A 124 -8.02 -3.17 1.24
CA ARG A 124 -7.73 -2.26 0.12
C ARG A 124 -8.08 -2.93 -1.20
N THR A 125 -8.48 -2.13 -2.18
CA THR A 125 -8.94 -2.64 -3.49
C THR A 125 -8.27 -1.95 -4.68
N GLY A 126 -7.73 -0.74 -4.48
CA GLY A 126 -7.06 0.02 -5.54
C GLY A 126 -5.64 -0.47 -5.82
N VAL A 127 -5.30 -0.58 -7.11
CA VAL A 127 -3.95 -0.95 -7.58
C VAL A 127 -3.11 0.25 -8.02
N MET A 128 -3.66 1.45 -7.90
CA MET A 128 -2.99 2.71 -8.19
C MET A 128 -3.11 3.60 -6.97
N ALA A 129 -2.09 4.41 -6.72
CA ALA A 129 -2.05 5.29 -5.56
C ALA A 129 -1.21 6.53 -5.84
N THR A 130 -1.33 7.52 -4.96
CA THR A 130 -0.41 8.65 -4.89
C THR A 130 0.16 8.72 -3.48
N VAL A 131 1.46 8.96 -3.35
CA VAL A 131 2.11 9.24 -2.06
C VAL A 131 2.69 10.64 -2.09
N LEU A 132 2.47 11.40 -1.02
CA LEU A 132 3.01 12.73 -0.83
C LEU A 132 4.42 12.63 -0.25
N ILE A 133 5.38 13.30 -0.86
CA ILE A 133 6.80 13.23 -0.51
C ILE A 133 7.13 14.19 0.65
N ASP A 134 6.55 15.39 0.67
CA ASP A 134 6.75 16.41 1.69
C ASP A 134 5.42 17.06 2.10
N ASN A 135 4.77 16.50 3.11
CA ASN A 135 3.47 16.98 3.60
C ASN A 135 3.51 17.15 5.13
N PRO A 136 3.30 18.36 5.69
CA PRO A 136 2.92 19.62 5.04
C PRO A 136 3.96 20.12 4.01
N ALA A 137 3.54 21.01 3.11
CA ALA A 137 4.40 21.50 2.03
C ALA A 137 5.66 22.18 2.59
N GLY A 138 6.82 21.82 2.06
CA GLY A 138 8.12 22.29 2.56
C GLY A 138 8.64 21.56 3.81
N ALA A 139 7.93 20.53 4.29
CA ALA A 139 8.46 19.62 5.30
C ALA A 139 9.64 18.80 4.76
N THR A 140 10.34 18.10 5.66
CA THR A 140 11.40 17.17 5.26
C THR A 140 10.82 16.08 4.35
N PRO A 141 11.40 15.86 3.15
CA PRO A 141 10.99 14.78 2.25
C PRO A 141 11.07 13.41 2.93
N LEU A 142 10.17 12.50 2.58
CA LEU A 142 10.24 11.11 3.00
C LEU A 142 11.59 10.48 2.60
N SER A 143 12.20 9.70 3.49
CA SER A 143 13.28 8.79 3.09
C SER A 143 12.73 7.71 2.15
N LEU A 144 13.59 7.03 1.40
CA LEU A 144 13.16 5.91 0.56
C LEU A 144 12.51 4.79 1.39
N GLU A 145 13.05 4.51 2.58
CA GLU A 145 12.47 3.55 3.52
C GLU A 145 11.06 3.96 3.97
N ALA A 146 10.87 5.23 4.32
CA ALA A 146 9.56 5.76 4.68
C ALA A 146 8.58 5.71 3.48
N LEU A 147 9.07 5.95 2.25
CA LEU A 147 8.26 5.79 1.05
C LEU A 147 7.82 4.34 0.86
N ILE A 148 8.72 3.36 1.00
CA ILE A 148 8.40 1.93 0.93
C ILE A 148 7.36 1.55 1.98
N TYR A 149 7.52 2.03 3.23
CA TYR A 149 6.55 1.81 4.29
C TYR A 149 5.17 2.40 3.95
N ASN A 150 5.12 3.62 3.41
CA ASN A 150 3.87 4.24 2.95
C ASN A 150 3.22 3.43 1.82
N VAL A 151 4.00 2.94 0.86
CA VAL A 151 3.51 2.07 -0.23
C VAL A 151 2.86 0.80 0.35
N GLN A 152 3.53 0.16 1.32
CA GLN A 152 2.97 -1.01 1.99
C GLN A 152 1.67 -0.69 2.73
N CYS A 153 1.60 0.45 3.41
CA CYS A 153 0.39 0.87 4.14
C CYS A 153 -0.78 1.14 3.18
N VAL A 154 -0.54 1.90 2.11
CA VAL A 154 -1.57 2.29 1.13
C VAL A 154 -2.16 1.06 0.44
N PHE A 155 -1.33 0.11 0.02
CA PHE A 155 -1.81 -1.09 -0.66
C PHE A 155 -2.16 -2.25 0.28
N GLY A 156 -2.00 -2.09 1.60
CA GLY A 156 -2.26 -3.16 2.57
C GLY A 156 -1.30 -4.35 2.44
N LEU A 157 -0.04 -4.10 2.11
CA LEU A 157 1.01 -5.09 1.86
C LEU A 157 1.94 -5.28 3.07
N ARG A 158 1.39 -5.17 4.29
CA ARG A 158 2.20 -5.26 5.52
C ARG A 158 2.94 -6.61 5.57
N GLY A 159 4.27 -6.54 5.72
CA GLY A 159 5.14 -7.72 5.78
C GLY A 159 5.56 -8.28 4.41
N THR A 160 5.07 -7.71 3.31
CA THR A 160 5.49 -8.09 1.96
C THR A 160 6.77 -7.33 1.57
N ASN A 161 7.79 -8.06 1.14
CA ASN A 161 8.98 -7.44 0.56
C ASN A 161 8.61 -6.88 -0.83
N ILE A 162 8.75 -5.56 -1.01
CA ILE A 162 8.43 -4.86 -2.25
C ILE A 162 9.64 -4.09 -2.75
N ARG A 163 9.69 -3.92 -4.07
CA ARG A 163 10.69 -3.12 -4.78
C ARG A 163 10.00 -2.09 -5.68
N LEU A 164 10.71 -1.00 -5.95
CA LEU A 164 10.22 0.14 -6.71
C LEU A 164 10.99 0.24 -8.03
N TYR A 165 10.30 0.44 -9.14
CA TYR A 165 10.88 0.49 -10.48
C TYR A 165 10.36 1.71 -11.26
N TYR A 166 11.21 2.27 -12.13
CA TYR A 166 10.83 3.38 -13.01
C TYR A 166 10.04 2.96 -14.24
N ASP A 167 10.07 1.67 -14.56
CA ASP A 167 9.47 1.11 -15.75
C ASP A 167 8.69 -0.17 -15.43
N SER A 168 7.66 -0.41 -16.23
CA SER A 168 6.80 -1.57 -16.10
C SER A 168 7.43 -2.89 -16.57
N ALA A 169 8.64 -2.84 -17.16
CA ALA A 169 9.42 -4.03 -17.47
C ALA A 169 10.37 -4.40 -16.30
N PHE A 170 10.35 -3.62 -15.21
CA PHE A 170 11.19 -3.79 -14.02
C PHE A 170 12.69 -3.83 -14.34
N ALA A 171 13.10 -3.13 -15.41
CA ALA A 171 14.50 -3.10 -15.85
C ALA A 171 15.35 -2.13 -15.01
N LYS A 172 14.74 -1.05 -14.53
CA LYS A 172 15.40 0.01 -13.76
C LYS A 172 14.78 0.14 -12.37
N GLU A 173 15.39 -0.52 -11.40
CA GLU A 173 15.05 -0.40 -9.97
C GLU A 173 15.43 1.00 -9.45
N VAL A 174 14.66 1.51 -8.49
CA VAL A 174 14.96 2.73 -7.75
C VAL A 174 16.15 2.48 -6.83
N ALA A 175 17.19 3.30 -6.93
CA ALA A 175 18.40 3.15 -6.11
C ALA A 175 18.11 3.39 -4.62
N ALA A 176 18.76 2.62 -3.74
CA ALA A 176 18.51 2.64 -2.30
C ALA A 176 18.86 3.99 -1.62
N ASP A 177 19.80 4.72 -2.20
CA ASP A 177 20.32 6.02 -1.75
C ASP A 177 19.69 7.21 -2.49
N LEU A 178 18.66 6.97 -3.31
CA LEU A 178 18.00 8.02 -4.07
C LEU A 178 17.32 9.05 -3.15
N ASP A 179 17.55 10.33 -3.45
CA ASP A 179 16.71 11.42 -2.94
C ASP A 179 15.30 11.33 -3.53
N THR A 180 14.29 11.12 -2.68
CA THR A 180 12.90 10.95 -3.09
C THR A 180 12.33 12.16 -3.82
N ARG A 181 12.92 13.35 -3.70
CA ARG A 181 12.57 14.54 -4.51
C ARG A 181 12.75 14.30 -6.01
N CYS A 182 13.68 13.42 -6.40
CA CYS A 182 13.87 13.01 -7.79
C CYS A 182 12.69 12.19 -8.34
N LEU A 183 11.75 11.76 -7.49
CA LEU A 183 10.54 11.04 -7.86
C LEU A 183 9.33 11.96 -8.04
N PHE A 184 9.51 13.29 -7.96
CA PHE A 184 8.40 14.22 -8.11
C PHE A 184 7.69 14.04 -9.46
N GLN A 185 6.37 13.83 -9.40
CA GLN A 185 5.49 13.54 -10.54
C GLN A 185 5.88 12.28 -11.33
N ALA A 186 6.76 11.43 -10.79
CA ALA A 186 7.11 10.17 -11.42
C ALA A 186 6.00 9.13 -11.21
N ALA A 187 5.92 8.18 -12.13
CA ALA A 187 5.16 6.96 -11.96
C ALA A 187 6.12 5.81 -11.63
N ILE A 188 5.89 5.18 -10.48
CA ILE A 188 6.73 4.12 -9.94
C ILE A 188 5.92 2.82 -9.86
N PHE A 189 6.51 1.76 -10.38
CA PHE A 189 5.93 0.43 -10.39
C PHE A 189 6.39 -0.35 -9.16
N VAL A 190 5.44 -0.94 -8.45
CA VAL A 190 5.64 -1.68 -7.20
C VAL A 190 5.48 -3.16 -7.49
N SER A 191 6.51 -3.95 -7.19
CA SER A 191 6.52 -5.40 -7.44
C SER A 191 7.27 -6.14 -6.32
N PRO A 192 6.92 -7.40 -5.98
CA PRO A 192 7.58 -8.16 -4.91
C PRO A 192 8.89 -8.81 -5.39
N TYR A 193 9.05 -8.97 -6.72
CA TYR A 193 10.25 -9.50 -7.38
C TYR A 193 10.24 -9.10 -8.87
N ILE A 194 11.33 -9.36 -9.59
CA ILE A 194 11.42 -9.13 -11.04
C ILE A 194 10.47 -10.11 -11.74
N LEU A 195 9.35 -9.61 -12.27
CA LEU A 195 8.40 -10.40 -13.05
C LEU A 195 8.57 -10.08 -14.54
N PRO A 196 8.80 -11.07 -15.44
CA PRO A 196 8.78 -10.80 -16.87
C PRO A 196 7.35 -10.46 -17.32
N GLY A 197 7.13 -9.18 -17.61
CA GLY A 197 5.97 -8.67 -18.36
C GLY A 197 4.71 -8.44 -17.53
N VAL A 198 4.33 -7.17 -17.37
CA VAL A 198 3.12 -6.56 -17.95
C VAL A 198 3.36 -5.05 -17.99
N ALA A 199 3.36 -4.48 -19.20
CA ALA A 199 3.48 -3.03 -19.37
C ALA A 199 2.14 -2.32 -19.28
N LYS A 200 2.12 -1.14 -18.65
CA LYS A 200 1.24 -0.05 -19.08
C LYS A 200 1.98 1.28 -19.09
N ARG A 201 2.42 1.67 -20.30
CA ARG A 201 3.12 2.93 -20.67
C ARG A 201 2.34 4.23 -20.36
N LEU A 202 1.09 4.15 -19.93
CA LEU A 202 0.22 5.33 -19.77
C LEU A 202 0.63 6.26 -18.61
N LEU A 203 1.32 5.73 -17.60
CA LEU A 203 1.52 6.46 -16.34
C LEU A 203 2.76 7.37 -16.35
N ASN A 204 3.78 7.05 -17.15
CA ASN A 204 4.99 7.86 -17.25
C ASN A 204 4.73 9.25 -17.87
N THR A 205 3.56 9.43 -18.48
CA THR A 205 3.09 10.71 -19.03
C THR A 205 2.22 11.51 -18.06
N LEU A 206 1.80 10.94 -16.93
CA LEU A 206 0.92 11.62 -15.98
C LEU A 206 1.72 12.48 -15.01
N ARG A 207 1.67 13.79 -15.24
CA ARG A 207 2.26 14.80 -14.35
C ARG A 207 1.33 15.26 -13.22
N GLN A 208 0.22 14.56 -13.02
CA GLN A 208 -0.79 14.88 -12.03
C GLN A 208 -0.99 13.71 -11.06
N PRO A 209 -1.46 13.96 -9.83
CA PRO A 209 -1.85 12.89 -8.91
C PRO A 209 -2.87 11.96 -9.54
N LEU A 210 -2.71 10.65 -9.31
CA LEU A 210 -3.73 9.65 -9.67
C LEU A 210 -4.94 9.77 -8.75
N CYS A 211 -4.68 9.94 -7.46
CA CYS A 211 -5.70 10.14 -6.45
C CYS A 211 -6.22 11.58 -6.45
N ARG A 212 -7.53 11.76 -6.23
CA ARG A 212 -8.07 13.09 -5.97
C ARG A 212 -7.51 13.65 -4.68
N TYR A 213 -7.29 14.96 -4.66
CA TYR A 213 -6.77 15.69 -3.52
C TYR A 213 -7.46 17.05 -3.35
N ILE A 214 -7.27 17.64 -2.18
CA ILE A 214 -7.48 19.08 -1.89
C ILE A 214 -6.18 19.67 -1.35
N ASN A 215 -6.03 20.97 -1.52
CA ASN A 215 -5.02 21.73 -0.81
C ASN A 215 -5.62 22.25 0.50
N VAL A 216 -4.87 22.17 1.59
CA VAL A 216 -5.27 22.70 2.89
C VAL A 216 -4.36 23.84 3.31
N VAL A 217 -4.94 24.92 3.82
CA VAL A 217 -4.24 26.14 4.21
C VAL A 217 -4.66 26.56 5.61
N SER A 218 -3.69 26.72 6.50
CA SER A 218 -3.84 27.47 7.75
C SER A 218 -3.06 28.79 7.68
N ARG A 219 -2.95 29.51 8.79
CA ARG A 219 -2.21 30.79 8.84
C ARG A 219 -0.73 30.60 8.50
N ASP A 220 -0.13 29.53 9.01
CA ASP A 220 1.33 29.34 9.00
C ASP A 220 1.77 28.08 8.25
N ARG A 221 0.82 27.20 7.87
CA ARG A 221 1.10 25.92 7.22
C ARG A 221 0.18 25.70 6.04
N THR A 222 0.72 25.04 5.03
CA THR A 222 -0.03 24.58 3.86
C THR A 222 0.34 23.14 3.57
N GLY A 223 -0.54 22.40 2.91
CA GLY A 223 -0.26 21.03 2.52
C GLY A 223 -1.29 20.49 1.56
N THR A 224 -1.09 19.24 1.17
CA THR A 224 -2.01 18.50 0.30
C THR A 224 -2.67 17.39 1.11
N LEU A 225 -3.97 17.17 0.93
CA LEU A 225 -4.70 16.06 1.50
C LEU A 225 -5.30 15.23 0.37
N LEU A 226 -5.04 13.92 0.35
CA LEU A 226 -5.63 13.00 -0.61
C LEU A 226 -7.04 12.63 -0.15
N LEU A 227 -8.02 12.72 -1.04
CA LEU A 227 -9.42 12.39 -0.76
C LEU A 227 -9.71 10.90 -0.92
N GLU A 228 -8.83 10.18 -1.63
CA GLU A 228 -8.86 8.74 -1.81
C GLU A 228 -7.42 8.23 -1.90
N ASN A 229 -7.08 7.13 -1.22
CA ASN A 229 -5.77 6.51 -1.37
C ASN A 229 -5.76 5.09 -0.76
N PRO A 230 -5.68 4.01 -1.57
CA PRO A 230 -5.44 3.97 -3.02
C PRO A 230 -6.63 4.50 -3.84
N CYS A 231 -6.49 4.56 -5.16
CA CYS A 231 -7.58 4.98 -6.06
C CYS A 231 -8.86 4.17 -5.78
N ASP A 232 -10.01 4.85 -5.77
CA ASP A 232 -11.34 4.33 -5.42
C ASP A 232 -11.54 3.97 -3.92
N ASP A 233 -10.56 4.20 -3.06
CA ASP A 233 -10.67 4.05 -1.60
C ASP A 233 -10.84 5.43 -0.94
N VAL A 234 -12.08 5.93 -0.98
CA VAL A 234 -12.44 7.30 -0.61
C VAL A 234 -12.48 7.46 0.91
N LEU A 235 -11.83 8.52 1.40
CA LEU A 235 -11.85 8.88 2.80
C LEU A 235 -13.24 9.36 3.23
N THR A 236 -13.59 9.04 4.47
CA THR A 236 -14.71 9.66 5.17
C THR A 236 -14.36 11.08 5.58
N TRP A 237 -15.39 11.90 5.83
CA TRP A 237 -15.21 13.25 6.35
C TRP A 237 -14.41 13.31 7.67
N SER A 238 -14.64 12.35 8.57
CA SER A 238 -13.89 12.27 9.84
C SER A 238 -12.40 12.03 9.59
N GLU A 239 -12.05 11.19 8.61
CA GLU A 239 -10.66 10.93 8.25
C GLU A 239 -10.03 12.15 7.58
N VAL A 240 -10.77 12.87 6.74
CA VAL A 240 -10.32 14.14 6.15
C VAL A 240 -9.98 15.16 7.23
N LEU A 241 -10.82 15.33 8.25
CA LEU A 241 -10.50 16.22 9.38
C LEU A 241 -9.28 15.76 10.16
N ALA A 242 -9.20 14.47 10.48
CA ALA A 242 -8.08 13.91 11.22
C ALA A 242 -6.76 14.14 10.46
N GLN A 243 -6.75 13.89 9.15
CA GLN A 243 -5.57 14.12 8.31
C GLN A 243 -5.25 15.61 8.17
N ALA A 244 -6.25 16.47 7.95
CA ALA A 244 -6.04 17.93 7.91
C ALA A 244 -5.43 18.43 9.22
N SER A 245 -5.87 17.90 10.36
CA SER A 245 -5.33 18.21 11.68
C SER A 245 -3.86 17.81 11.83
N ALA A 246 -3.51 16.62 11.34
CA ALA A 246 -2.14 16.12 11.40
C ALA A 246 -1.21 16.95 10.50
N ILE A 247 -1.62 17.24 9.27
CA ILE A 247 -0.85 18.05 8.31
C ILE A 247 -0.58 19.45 8.87
N LEU A 248 -1.61 20.07 9.45
CA LEU A 248 -1.54 21.44 9.95
C LEU A 248 -1.11 21.51 11.42
N GLY A 249 -0.75 20.37 12.04
CA GLY A 249 -0.39 20.24 13.45
C GLY A 249 -1.33 20.96 14.40
N MET A 250 -2.64 20.76 14.21
CA MET A 250 -3.74 21.30 15.01
C MET A 250 -4.48 20.15 15.70
N SER A 251 -5.25 20.46 16.75
CA SER A 251 -6.16 19.49 17.38
C SER A 251 -7.39 19.27 16.49
N ALA A 252 -7.76 18.02 16.24
CA ALA A 252 -8.91 17.67 15.41
C ALA A 252 -10.25 18.24 15.92
N ARG A 253 -10.34 18.61 17.20
CA ARG A 253 -11.54 19.19 17.81
C ARG A 253 -11.75 20.65 17.45
N ASP A 254 -10.69 21.33 17.02
CA ASP A 254 -10.67 22.78 16.82
C ASP A 254 -10.69 23.16 15.35
N ILE A 255 -10.84 22.18 14.45
CA ILE A 255 -10.71 22.39 13.00
C ILE A 255 -12.06 22.52 12.36
N ARG A 256 -12.23 23.60 11.61
CA ARG A 256 -13.32 23.74 10.66
C ARG A 256 -12.77 23.97 9.27
N LEU A 257 -13.36 23.29 8.29
CA LEU A 257 -12.98 23.41 6.89
C LEU A 257 -13.88 24.43 6.21
N SER A 258 -13.31 25.33 5.43
CA SER A 258 -14.03 26.36 4.69
C SER A 258 -13.45 26.55 3.29
N ARG A 259 -14.29 26.80 2.28
CA ARG A 259 -13.82 27.18 0.94
C ARG A 259 -13.21 28.58 0.90
N THR A 260 -13.51 29.40 1.91
CA THR A 260 -13.08 30.80 2.00
C THR A 260 -12.36 31.08 3.31
N ARG A 261 -11.48 32.07 3.30
CA ARG A 261 -10.70 32.48 4.47
C ARG A 261 -11.53 33.21 5.54
N ASP A 262 -12.65 33.80 5.14
CA ASP A 262 -13.55 34.61 5.97
C ASP A 262 -14.63 33.79 6.68
N SER A 263 -14.57 32.46 6.63
CA SER A 263 -15.54 31.53 7.24
C SER A 263 -16.94 31.51 6.61
N THR A 264 -17.18 32.25 5.52
CA THR A 264 -18.50 32.30 4.86
C THR A 264 -18.81 31.03 4.07
N GLY A 265 -17.79 30.28 3.66
CA GLY A 265 -17.91 29.03 2.90
C GLY A 265 -17.64 27.77 3.73
N LEU A 266 -18.14 27.71 4.98
CA LEU A 266 -17.96 26.56 5.87
C LEU A 266 -18.49 25.27 5.21
N LEU A 267 -17.72 24.19 5.31
CA LEU A 267 -18.11 22.87 4.85
C LEU A 267 -18.69 22.08 6.03
N HIS A 268 -19.93 21.59 5.91
CA HIS A 268 -20.52 20.71 6.92
C HIS A 268 -20.49 19.24 6.49
N PHE A 269 -20.34 18.35 7.47
CA PHE A 269 -20.22 16.91 7.28
C PHE A 269 -21.50 16.25 6.73
N ASP A 270 -22.64 16.91 6.94
CA ASP A 270 -23.96 16.39 6.59
C ASP A 270 -24.52 16.98 5.29
N ASP A 271 -23.78 17.87 4.61
CA ASP A 271 -24.29 18.63 3.45
C ASP A 271 -24.56 17.77 2.20
N GLY A 272 -24.43 16.44 2.28
CA GLY A 272 -24.53 15.54 1.12
C GLY A 272 -23.49 15.84 0.03
N SER A 273 -22.55 16.74 0.32
CA SER A 273 -21.52 17.18 -0.60
C SER A 273 -20.57 16.02 -0.85
N ASN A 274 -20.51 15.59 -2.11
CA ASN A 274 -19.58 14.55 -2.52
C ASN A 274 -18.15 15.07 -2.32
N LEU A 275 -17.40 14.45 -1.42
CA LEU A 275 -16.03 14.81 -1.08
C LEU A 275 -15.16 14.94 -2.34
N LEU A 276 -15.35 14.03 -3.30
CA LEU A 276 -14.59 13.98 -4.54
C LEU A 276 -14.85 15.20 -5.45
N SER A 277 -15.96 15.91 -5.29
CA SER A 277 -16.24 17.17 -6.00
C SER A 277 -15.29 18.30 -5.59
N LEU A 278 -14.65 18.19 -4.43
CA LEU A 278 -13.66 19.16 -3.96
C LEU A 278 -12.31 18.97 -4.65
N HIS A 279 -12.14 17.96 -5.49
CA HIS A 279 -10.88 17.68 -6.16
C HIS A 279 -10.24 18.95 -6.75
N GLY A 280 -8.99 19.22 -6.39
CA GLY A 280 -8.24 20.36 -6.89
C GLY A 280 -8.59 21.69 -6.23
N SER A 281 -9.45 21.71 -5.21
CA SER A 281 -9.81 22.93 -4.50
C SER A 281 -8.82 23.24 -3.39
N THR A 282 -8.68 24.53 -3.06
CA THR A 282 -8.01 24.99 -1.86
C THR A 282 -9.02 25.24 -0.76
N ILE A 283 -8.83 24.57 0.37
CA ILE A 283 -9.67 24.63 1.56
C ILE A 283 -8.88 25.29 2.68
N PHE A 284 -9.52 26.26 3.34
CA PHE A 284 -8.98 26.96 4.50
C PHE A 284 -9.41 26.24 5.76
N VAL A 285 -8.47 26.13 6.69
CA VAL A 285 -8.69 25.61 8.02
C VAL A 285 -8.75 26.75 9.00
N LEU A 286 -9.86 26.80 9.73
CA LEU A 286 -10.24 27.85 10.67
C LEU A 286 -10.22 27.32 12.10
#